data_AF-K9TJR7-F1
#
_entry.id   AF-K9TJR7-F1
#
_cell.length_a   1.000
_cell.length_b   1.000
_cell.length_c   1.000
_cell.angle_alpha   90.00
_cell.angle_beta   90.00
_cell.angle_gamma   90.00
#
_symmetry.space_group_name_H-M   'P 1'
#
loop_
_entity.id
_entity.type
_entity.pdbx_description
1 polymer ?
#
loop_
_entity_poly.entity_id
_entity_poly.type
_entity_poly.pdbx_seq_one_letter_code
_entity_poly.pdbx_strand_id
1 'polypeptide(L)'
;MHLRNLPDSPLKLLLFIPVLVIAFVLGMVYSDFLNLVPTWGHYILAVVPDNDMLRDYSIGMMWAIALGFSILLWPVPELDKRCLLWLWLAKCAVTLGFMLIYENGFGILDAYGYFAASLRDEFPWQQVSIGGSGTANIAAIAWFHNQIFPASYHALKVSFSMIGLLGIYLFYRFLILLTNSPNPKWLYLLGLYPSILFWSSILGKDPLVFLGISIYCYGVLKWYKSQNYSYIVLAIAGVLLAIFIRIWLGVILLFPLVVFAVVSTRSFIARLVMAGLTVALFLVMVNQFSSYFAVESVEEMVSTVDTLAQGQATGGSAQDIPRFFNVRDMITFFPIALFTTLFRPLPGELMTPFGLLAGIENFLLLIYFVAAIRRTQWQTWRETPVMWIVLLILTWASLYGFFSSSNLGAAVRFKLQILPVLLSLVIYLRVVSERHKIAKSNQYVRDFL
;
A
#
# COMPACT_ATOMS: atom_id res chain seq x y z
N MET A 1 29.51 -23.14 -4.82
CA MET A 1 30.98 -23.03 -4.63
C MET A 1 31.52 -22.35 -5.86
N HIS A 2 32.23 -21.21 -5.88
CA HIS A 2 32.84 -20.34 -4.89
C HIS A 2 32.53 -18.88 -5.27
N LEU A 3 31.93 -18.12 -4.35
CA LEU A 3 32.02 -16.66 -4.30
C LEU A 3 32.11 -16.26 -2.82
N ARG A 4 33.12 -16.80 -2.13
CA ARG A 4 33.56 -16.33 -0.82
C ARG A 4 35.01 -15.89 -1.00
N ASN A 5 35.31 -14.71 -0.47
CA ASN A 5 36.61 -14.03 -0.42
C ASN A 5 36.86 -13.06 -1.58
N LEU A 6 36.17 -11.91 -1.55
CA LEU A 6 36.76 -10.65 -1.96
C LEU A 6 37.19 -9.91 -0.66
N PRO A 7 38.38 -9.29 -0.62
CA PRO A 7 38.90 -8.66 0.59
C PRO A 7 38.04 -7.45 1.00
N ASP A 8 37.80 -7.31 2.31
CA ASP A 8 37.24 -6.12 2.94
C ASP A 8 38.21 -4.92 2.73
N SER A 9 38.05 -4.18 1.65
CA SER A 9 38.67 -2.86 1.41
C SER A 9 37.89 -2.09 0.32
N PRO A 10 38.31 -0.88 -0.07
CA PRO A 10 37.70 0.46 0.12
C PRO A 10 36.31 0.72 -0.49
N LEU A 11 35.59 -0.31 -0.98
CA LEU A 11 34.26 -0.19 -1.58
C LEU A 11 33.20 0.41 -0.62
N LYS A 12 33.36 0.21 0.69
CA LYS A 12 32.52 0.84 1.71
C LYS A 12 32.68 2.37 1.67
N LEU A 13 33.89 2.89 1.45
CA LEU A 13 34.19 4.33 1.37
C LEU A 13 33.63 4.96 0.08
N LEU A 14 33.75 4.26 -1.05
CA LEU A 14 33.22 4.69 -2.35
C LEU A 14 31.69 4.79 -2.38
N LEU A 15 30.98 4.05 -1.52
CA LEU A 15 29.53 4.15 -1.33
C LEU A 15 29.09 5.35 -0.48
N PHE A 16 29.96 5.86 0.39
CA PHE A 16 29.69 7.08 1.15
C PHE A 16 29.91 8.34 0.32
N ILE A 17 30.71 8.31 -0.74
CA ILE A 17 30.99 9.51 -1.55
C ILE A 17 29.71 10.10 -2.17
N PRO A 18 28.83 9.34 -2.84
CA PRO A 18 27.56 9.89 -3.34
C PRO A 18 26.63 10.36 -2.21
N VAL A 19 26.59 9.65 -1.07
CA VAL A 19 25.79 10.03 0.10
C VAL A 19 26.31 11.32 0.71
N LEU A 20 27.62 11.47 0.84
CA LEU A 20 28.29 12.65 1.39
C LEU A 20 28.20 13.84 0.42
N VAL A 21 28.29 13.60 -0.89
CA VAL A 21 28.06 14.64 -1.91
C VAL A 21 26.60 15.09 -1.92
N ILE A 22 25.65 14.16 -1.85
CA ILE A 22 24.21 14.50 -1.73
C ILE A 22 23.97 15.23 -0.40
N ALA A 23 24.51 14.77 0.72
CA ALA A 23 24.37 15.42 2.02
C ALA A 23 25.03 16.81 2.04
N PHE A 24 26.17 16.98 1.38
CA PHE A 24 26.87 18.26 1.24
C PHE A 24 26.10 19.23 0.34
N VAL A 25 25.59 18.77 -0.80
CA VAL A 25 24.73 19.56 -1.70
C VAL A 25 23.42 19.93 -1.01
N LEU A 26 22.78 18.97 -0.33
CA LEU A 26 21.59 19.23 0.47
C LEU A 26 21.90 20.21 1.60
N GLY A 27 23.07 20.12 2.24
CA GLY A 27 23.53 21.06 3.26
C GLY A 27 23.77 22.47 2.73
N MET A 28 24.32 22.61 1.52
CA MET A 28 24.52 23.92 0.86
C MET A 28 23.19 24.57 0.45
N VAL A 29 22.21 23.77 0.02
CA VAL A 29 20.88 24.27 -0.38
C VAL A 29 19.92 24.29 0.83
N TYR A 30 20.32 23.79 1.99
CA TYR A 30 19.45 23.60 3.15
C TYR A 30 18.88 24.92 3.66
N SER A 31 19.69 25.97 3.76
CA SER A 31 19.23 27.28 4.20
C SER A 31 18.20 27.88 3.24
N ASP A 32 18.43 27.75 1.94
CA ASP A 32 17.52 28.28 0.91
C ASP A 32 16.22 27.47 0.87
N PHE A 33 16.31 26.15 1.03
CA PHE A 33 15.16 25.27 1.12
C PHE A 33 14.33 25.56 2.39
N LEU A 34 14.97 25.75 3.55
CA LEU A 34 14.28 26.08 4.80
C LEU A 34 13.47 27.37 4.67
N ASN A 35 13.95 28.36 3.92
CA ASN A 35 13.21 29.59 3.65
C ASN A 35 11.93 29.35 2.82
N LEU A 36 11.87 28.26 2.04
CA LEU A 36 10.70 27.88 1.25
C LEU A 36 9.68 27.08 2.06
N VAL A 37 10.09 26.43 3.16
CA VAL A 37 9.21 25.57 3.97
C VAL A 37 7.97 26.30 4.49
N PRO A 38 8.04 27.53 5.07
CA PRO A 38 6.83 28.26 5.47
C PRO A 38 5.90 28.59 4.29
N THR A 39 6.47 28.84 3.11
CA THR A 39 5.71 29.17 1.90
C THR A 39 4.98 27.95 1.35
N TRP A 40 5.64 26.79 1.30
CA TRP A 40 5.03 25.55 0.82
C TRP A 40 4.18 24.86 1.91
N GLY A 41 4.48 25.11 3.17
CA GLY A 41 3.71 24.60 4.31
C GLY A 41 2.65 25.56 4.82
N HIS A 42 2.20 26.53 4.02
CA HIS A 42 1.34 27.62 4.53
C HIS A 42 0.09 27.13 5.27
N TYR A 43 -0.57 26.08 4.78
CA TYR A 43 -1.72 25.48 5.46
C TYR A 43 -1.36 24.64 6.70
N ILE A 44 -0.15 24.09 6.75
CA ILE A 44 0.38 23.39 7.93
C ILE A 44 0.63 24.39 9.06
N LEU A 45 1.00 25.64 8.73
CA LEU A 45 1.29 26.69 9.72
C LEU A 45 0.11 26.89 10.68
N ALA A 46 -1.11 26.82 10.15
CA ALA A 46 -2.34 27.01 10.91
C ALA A 46 -2.63 25.93 11.96
N VAL A 47 -1.95 24.77 11.90
CA VAL A 47 -2.14 23.66 12.84
C VAL A 47 -0.91 23.39 13.70
N VAL A 48 0.23 24.01 13.41
CA VAL A 48 1.49 23.82 14.15
C VAL A 48 1.52 24.68 15.41
N PRO A 49 1.95 24.15 16.58
CA PRO A 49 2.09 24.94 17.80
C PRO A 49 2.94 26.20 17.61
N ASP A 50 2.53 27.29 18.25
CA ASP A 50 3.20 28.61 18.20
C ASP A 50 3.37 29.22 16.79
N ASN A 51 2.77 28.62 15.76
CA ASN A 51 3.00 28.95 14.35
C ASN A 51 4.49 28.90 13.96
N ASP A 52 5.30 28.07 14.62
CA ASP A 52 6.73 27.93 14.33
C ASP A 52 7.01 26.75 13.38
N MET A 53 6.86 27.03 12.09
CA MET A 53 7.09 26.03 11.04
C MET A 53 8.53 25.51 11.00
N LEU A 54 9.52 26.38 11.23
CA LEU A 54 10.93 26.01 11.10
C LEU A 54 11.32 25.05 12.21
N ARG A 55 10.86 25.29 13.45
CA ARG A 55 11.03 24.36 14.55
C ARG A 55 10.34 23.03 14.28
N ASP A 56 9.08 23.05 13.84
CA ASP A 56 8.32 21.84 13.53
C ASP A 56 9.01 20.98 12.46
N TYR A 57 9.45 21.62 11.36
CA TYR A 57 10.18 20.97 10.29
C TYR A 57 11.53 20.39 10.77
N SER A 58 12.25 21.14 11.60
CA SER A 58 13.53 20.71 12.19
C SER A 58 13.36 19.46 13.07
N ILE A 59 12.31 19.41 13.89
CA ILE A 59 11.96 18.23 14.68
C ILE A 59 11.70 17.04 13.75
N GLY A 60 10.92 17.24 12.68
CA GLY A 60 10.67 16.20 11.68
C GLY A 60 11.94 15.68 11.00
N MET A 61 12.87 16.56 10.65
CA MET A 61 14.17 16.22 10.06
C MET A 61 15.03 15.39 11.03
N MET A 62 15.13 15.83 12.30
CA MET A 62 15.86 15.08 13.34
C MET A 62 15.24 13.70 13.56
N TRP A 63 13.91 13.62 13.58
CA TRP A 63 13.19 12.36 13.73
C TRP A 63 13.40 11.42 12.54
N ALA A 64 13.46 11.95 11.32
CA ALA A 64 13.78 11.18 10.12
C ALA A 64 15.18 10.56 10.18
N ILE A 65 16.16 11.31 10.69
CA ILE A 65 17.53 10.81 10.92
C ILE A 65 17.53 9.69 11.96
N ALA A 66 16.86 9.90 13.11
CA ALA A 66 16.77 8.91 14.18
C ALA A 66 16.13 7.59 13.70
N LEU A 67 15.01 7.68 12.98
CA LEU A 67 14.35 6.53 12.37
C LEU A 67 15.21 5.86 11.29
N GLY A 68 16.00 6.63 10.53
CA GLY A 68 16.98 6.10 9.59
C GLY A 68 18.08 5.28 10.26
N PHE A 69 18.63 5.77 11.38
CA PHE A 69 19.59 5.02 12.19
C PHE A 69 18.99 3.73 12.74
N SER A 70 17.70 3.71 13.09
CA SER A 70 17.04 2.50 13.59
C SER A 70 17.11 1.33 12.59
N ILE A 71 17.12 1.59 11.27
CA ILE A 71 17.21 0.57 10.22
C ILE A 71 18.48 -0.28 10.34
N LEU A 72 19.58 0.31 10.83
CA LEU A 72 20.84 -0.40 11.05
C LEU A 72 20.70 -1.51 12.11
N LEU A 73 19.77 -1.33 13.06
CA LEU A 73 19.48 -2.25 14.15
C LEU A 73 18.42 -3.30 13.77
N TRP A 74 17.78 -3.19 12.61
CA TRP A 74 16.72 -4.11 12.24
C TRP A 74 17.25 -5.54 12.01
N PRO A 75 16.50 -6.59 12.38
CA PRO A 75 16.89 -7.98 12.21
C PRO A 75 16.68 -8.46 10.76
N VAL A 76 17.29 -7.78 9.80
CA VAL A 76 17.16 -8.05 8.36
C VAL A 76 18.54 -8.27 7.71
N PRO A 77 18.64 -8.97 6.57
CA PRO A 77 19.91 -9.19 5.89
C PRO A 77 20.66 -7.87 5.60
N GLU A 78 21.98 -7.86 5.70
CA GLU A 78 22.80 -6.65 5.48
C GLU A 78 22.61 -6.04 4.08
N LEU A 79 22.37 -6.87 3.06
CA LEU A 79 22.03 -6.41 1.71
C LEU A 79 20.72 -5.61 1.71
N ASP A 80 19.69 -6.12 2.41
CA ASP A 80 18.38 -5.50 2.51
C ASP A 80 18.46 -4.21 3.32
N LYS A 81 19.27 -4.16 4.41
CA LYS A 81 19.51 -2.92 5.18
C LYS A 81 19.99 -1.78 4.30
N ARG A 82 20.96 -2.05 3.42
CA ARG A 82 21.49 -1.04 2.49
C ARG A 82 20.40 -0.52 1.56
N CYS A 83 19.57 -1.41 1.01
CA CYS A 83 18.44 -1.02 0.17
C CYS A 83 17.41 -0.20 0.95
N LEU A 84 17.09 -0.59 2.18
CA LEU A 84 16.14 0.10 3.05
C LEU A 84 16.61 1.51 3.41
N LEU A 85 17.91 1.71 3.67
CA LEU A 85 18.46 3.05 3.91
C LEU A 85 18.31 3.97 2.70
N TRP A 86 18.60 3.47 1.49
CA TRP A 86 18.39 4.25 0.26
C TRP A 86 16.92 4.56 0.01
N LEU A 87 16.04 3.58 0.23
CA LEU A 87 14.59 3.79 0.15
C LEU A 87 14.09 4.77 1.22
N TRP A 88 14.68 4.74 2.41
CA TRP A 88 14.35 5.68 3.48
C TRP A 88 14.74 7.10 3.10
N LEU A 89 15.93 7.31 2.51
CA LEU A 89 16.33 8.61 1.98
C LEU A 89 15.36 9.11 0.90
N ALA A 90 14.97 8.24 -0.04
CA ALA A 90 13.98 8.58 -1.06
C ALA A 90 12.61 8.94 -0.44
N LYS A 91 12.17 8.19 0.58
CA LYS A 91 10.94 8.49 1.32
C LYS A 91 11.05 9.79 2.08
N CYS A 92 12.18 10.11 2.71
CA CYS A 92 12.39 11.40 3.37
C CYS A 92 12.29 12.56 2.37
N ALA A 93 12.91 12.45 1.20
CA ALA A 93 12.81 13.45 0.14
C ALA A 93 11.36 13.67 -0.34
N VAL A 94 10.56 12.59 -0.42
CA VAL A 94 9.15 12.70 -0.74
C VAL A 94 8.34 13.30 0.41
N THR A 95 8.54 12.82 1.64
CA THR A 95 7.75 13.16 2.84
C THR A 95 7.99 14.60 3.29
N LEU A 96 9.24 15.05 3.26
CA LEU A 96 9.69 16.36 3.75
C LEU A 96 9.96 17.36 2.61
N GLY A 97 9.85 16.94 1.35
CA GLY A 97 10.04 17.79 0.16
C GLY A 97 8.80 17.80 -0.73
N PHE A 98 8.62 16.78 -1.57
CA PHE A 98 7.52 16.75 -2.55
C PHE A 98 6.12 16.85 -1.92
N MET A 99 5.92 16.27 -0.73
CA MET A 99 4.64 16.37 -0.03
C MET A 99 4.32 17.76 0.45
N LEU A 100 5.31 18.61 0.76
CA LEU A 100 5.03 20.02 1.10
C LEU A 100 4.37 20.73 -0.07
N ILE A 101 4.86 20.50 -1.29
CA ILE A 101 4.30 21.09 -2.51
C ILE A 101 2.86 20.60 -2.73
N TYR A 102 2.61 19.31 -2.47
CA TYR A 102 1.27 18.74 -2.53
C TYR A 102 0.35 19.37 -1.46
N GLU A 103 0.79 19.42 -0.21
CA GLU A 103 0.06 19.99 0.93
C GLU A 103 -0.28 21.47 0.71
N ASN A 104 0.62 22.23 0.07
CA ASN A 104 0.36 23.61 -0.32
C ASN A 104 -0.81 23.75 -1.31
N GLY A 105 -1.02 22.75 -2.16
CA GLY A 105 -2.07 22.76 -3.18
C GLY A 105 -3.47 22.50 -2.62
N PHE A 106 -3.58 22.04 -1.36
CA PHE A 106 -4.84 21.64 -0.75
C PHE A 106 -5.01 22.29 0.63
N GLY A 107 -5.92 23.28 0.70
CA GLY A 107 -6.21 23.99 1.95
C GLY A 107 -6.93 23.17 3.01
N ILE A 108 -7.52 22.03 2.63
CA ILE A 108 -8.21 21.11 3.54
C ILE A 108 -7.70 19.70 3.27
N LEU A 109 -6.98 19.14 4.24
CA LEU A 109 -6.54 17.75 4.23
C LEU A 109 -6.88 17.09 5.57
N ASP A 110 -7.30 15.82 5.51
CA ASP A 110 -7.54 15.01 6.70
C ASP A 110 -6.32 15.00 7.64
N ALA A 111 -5.10 15.08 7.08
CA ALA A 111 -3.83 15.12 7.81
C ALA A 111 -3.79 16.25 8.84
N TYR A 112 -4.28 17.45 8.47
CA TYR A 112 -4.35 18.60 9.37
C TYR A 112 -5.31 18.33 10.52
N GLY A 113 -6.46 17.70 10.23
CA GLY A 113 -7.42 17.30 11.25
C GLY A 113 -6.88 16.25 12.21
N TYR A 114 -6.13 15.25 11.72
CA TYR A 114 -5.48 14.24 12.56
C TYR A 114 -4.48 14.87 13.52
N PHE A 115 -3.65 15.79 13.03
CA PHE A 115 -2.68 16.47 13.86
C PHE A 115 -3.35 17.42 14.86
N ALA A 116 -4.33 18.23 14.44
CA ALA A 116 -5.07 19.09 15.36
C ALA A 116 -5.77 18.29 16.48
N ALA A 117 -6.33 17.12 16.15
CA ALA A 117 -6.93 16.23 17.14
C ALA A 117 -5.90 15.63 18.11
N SER A 118 -4.65 15.45 17.69
CA SER A 118 -3.56 14.95 18.52
C SER A 118 -3.04 15.94 19.57
N LEU A 119 -3.38 17.22 19.43
CA LEU A 119 -3.01 18.29 20.36
C LEU A 119 -4.00 18.47 21.51
N ARG A 120 -5.09 17.69 21.55
CA ARG A 120 -6.08 17.73 22.63
C ARG A 120 -5.50 17.14 23.90
N ASP A 121 -5.86 17.70 25.06
CA ASP A 121 -5.40 17.22 26.36
C ASP A 121 -5.89 15.80 26.67
N GLU A 122 -7.12 15.47 26.27
CA GLU A 122 -7.75 14.19 26.56
C GLU A 122 -7.76 13.25 25.36
N PHE A 123 -7.54 11.96 25.65
CA PHE A 123 -7.67 10.90 24.65
C PHE A 123 -9.15 10.67 24.28
N PRO A 124 -9.50 10.55 22.98
CA PRO A 124 -10.87 10.42 22.53
C PRO A 124 -11.43 8.99 22.67
N TRP A 125 -11.49 8.46 23.91
CA TRP A 125 -11.90 7.08 24.21
C TRP A 125 -13.21 6.66 23.54
N GLN A 126 -14.19 7.56 23.51
CA GLN A 126 -15.53 7.29 22.99
C GLN A 126 -15.58 7.23 21.45
N GLN A 127 -14.57 7.73 20.75
CA GLN A 127 -14.53 7.79 19.29
C GLN A 127 -13.74 6.64 18.66
N VAL A 128 -12.85 6.01 19.44
CA VAL A 128 -12.02 4.88 18.99
C VAL A 128 -12.84 3.60 18.98
N SER A 129 -12.86 2.91 17.85
CA SER A 129 -13.63 1.68 17.71
C SER A 129 -13.10 0.81 16.58
N ILE A 130 -13.13 -0.52 16.77
CA ILE A 130 -12.88 -1.46 15.68
C ILE A 130 -14.13 -1.48 14.81
N GLY A 131 -13.98 -1.18 13.53
CA GLY A 131 -15.10 -1.15 12.59
C GLY A 131 -15.94 0.13 12.60
N GLY A 132 -15.58 1.13 13.41
CA GLY A 132 -16.19 2.46 13.38
C GLY A 132 -15.39 3.49 12.59
N SER A 133 -15.26 4.71 13.12
CA SER A 133 -14.64 5.82 12.38
C SER A 133 -13.12 5.66 12.26
N GLY A 134 -12.66 5.24 11.07
CA GLY A 134 -11.23 5.21 10.77
C GLY A 134 -10.55 6.56 10.95
N THR A 135 -11.28 7.68 10.84
CA THR A 135 -10.74 9.04 11.09
C THR A 135 -10.38 9.21 12.57
N ALA A 136 -11.28 8.81 13.48
CA ALA A 136 -11.03 8.86 14.91
C ALA A 136 -9.88 7.94 15.32
N ASN A 137 -9.77 6.77 14.70
CA ASN A 137 -8.69 5.82 14.98
C ASN A 137 -7.32 6.37 14.58
N ILE A 138 -7.21 7.11 13.47
CA ILE A 138 -5.97 7.81 13.12
C ILE A 138 -5.67 8.94 14.08
N ALA A 139 -6.67 9.73 14.47
CA ALA A 139 -6.50 10.80 15.46
C ALA A 139 -5.99 10.26 16.81
N ALA A 140 -6.49 9.10 17.25
CA ALA A 140 -6.03 8.43 18.46
C ALA A 140 -4.56 7.96 18.35
N ILE A 141 -4.16 7.39 17.21
CA ILE A 141 -2.76 7.03 16.95
C ILE A 141 -1.87 8.28 16.97
N ALA A 142 -2.32 9.36 16.33
CA ALA A 142 -1.60 10.63 16.32
C ALA A 142 -1.46 11.22 17.73
N TRP A 143 -2.51 11.13 18.56
CA TRP A 143 -2.47 11.54 19.96
C TRP A 143 -1.40 10.75 20.74
N PHE A 144 -1.41 9.41 20.65
CA PHE A 144 -0.39 8.58 21.32
C PHE A 144 1.03 8.93 20.89
N HIS A 145 1.23 9.22 19.60
CA HIS A 145 2.53 9.66 19.10
C HIS A 145 3.02 10.93 19.80
N ASN A 146 2.16 11.94 19.97
CA ASN A 146 2.51 13.20 20.62
C ASN A 146 2.66 13.12 22.15
N GLN A 147 2.22 12.03 22.78
CA GLN A 147 2.53 11.78 24.19
C GLN A 147 3.95 11.28 24.41
N ILE A 148 4.52 10.62 23.40
CA ILE A 148 5.84 9.99 23.47
C ILE A 148 6.91 10.91 22.85
N PHE A 149 6.55 11.65 21.80
CA PHE A 149 7.44 12.52 21.05
C PHE A 149 6.95 13.98 21.07
N PRO A 150 7.84 14.96 20.85
CA PRO A 150 7.42 16.35 20.74
C PRO A 150 6.30 16.51 19.72
N ALA A 151 5.28 17.30 20.08
CA ALA A 151 4.14 17.59 19.22
C ALA A 151 4.61 18.27 17.93
N SER A 152 4.72 17.47 16.86
CA SER A 152 5.22 17.93 15.58
C SER A 152 4.51 17.26 14.40
N TYR A 153 4.01 18.08 13.47
CA TYR A 153 3.31 17.60 12.28
C TYR A 153 4.27 16.83 11.39
N HIS A 154 5.46 17.39 11.14
CA HIS A 154 6.48 16.74 10.32
C HIS A 154 7.01 15.45 10.96
N ALA A 155 7.22 15.40 12.27
CA ALA A 155 7.63 14.17 12.94
C ALA A 155 6.57 13.07 12.83
N LEU A 156 5.30 13.42 13.07
CA LEU A 156 4.18 12.50 12.91
C LEU A 156 4.08 11.97 11.46
N LYS A 157 4.18 12.86 10.47
CA LYS A 157 4.18 12.49 9.05
C LYS A 157 5.34 11.55 8.69
N VAL A 158 6.54 11.82 9.20
CA VAL A 158 7.73 10.94 9.03
C VAL A 158 7.50 9.57 9.66
N SER A 159 6.88 9.48 10.84
CA SER A 159 6.51 8.20 11.47
C SER A 159 5.56 7.37 10.58
N PHE A 160 4.55 8.00 9.98
CA PHE A 160 3.66 7.33 9.01
C PHE A 160 4.40 6.88 7.74
N SER A 161 5.37 7.67 7.28
CA SER A 161 6.25 7.26 6.18
C SER A 161 7.08 6.03 6.54
N MET A 162 7.57 5.91 7.78
CA MET A 162 8.28 4.71 8.24
C MET A 162 7.36 3.48 8.27
N ILE A 163 6.10 3.63 8.70
CA ILE A 163 5.07 2.58 8.60
C ILE A 163 4.91 2.11 7.14
N GLY A 164 4.89 3.04 6.18
CA GLY A 164 4.89 2.71 4.75
C GLY A 164 6.13 1.93 4.30
N LEU A 165 7.33 2.26 4.81
CA LEU A 165 8.56 1.53 4.51
C LEU A 165 8.51 0.08 5.03
N LEU A 166 7.98 -0.12 6.24
CA LEU A 166 7.76 -1.46 6.80
C LEU A 166 6.82 -2.28 5.89
N GLY A 167 5.74 -1.64 5.40
CA GLY A 167 4.83 -2.27 4.44
C GLY A 167 5.52 -2.66 3.13
N ILE A 168 6.35 -1.78 2.56
CA ILE A 168 7.14 -2.06 1.34
C ILE A 168 8.05 -3.27 1.57
N TYR A 169 8.75 -3.31 2.71
CA TYR A 169 9.64 -4.42 3.03
C TYR A 169 8.87 -5.74 3.17
N LEU A 170 7.71 -5.75 3.85
CA LEU A 170 6.89 -6.96 3.97
C LEU A 170 6.33 -7.42 2.62
N PHE A 171 5.93 -6.52 1.72
CA PHE A 171 5.55 -6.89 0.36
C PHE A 171 6.74 -7.43 -0.45
N TYR A 172 7.94 -6.90 -0.25
CA TYR A 172 9.16 -7.48 -0.81
C TYR A 172 9.38 -8.90 -0.29
N ARG A 173 9.25 -9.15 1.02
CA ARG A 173 9.35 -10.50 1.61
C ARG A 173 8.26 -11.44 1.08
N PHE A 174 7.05 -10.94 0.89
CA PHE A 174 5.96 -11.65 0.23
C PHE A 174 6.34 -12.07 -1.20
N LEU A 175 6.91 -11.17 -1.99
CA LEU A 175 7.34 -11.46 -3.36
C LEU A 175 8.51 -12.46 -3.42
N ILE A 176 9.46 -12.39 -2.50
CA ILE A 176 10.52 -13.40 -2.36
C ILE A 176 9.91 -14.77 -2.08
N LEU A 177 8.95 -14.84 -1.15
CA LEU A 177 8.26 -16.09 -0.85
C LEU A 177 7.53 -16.60 -2.08
N LEU A 178 6.81 -15.75 -2.79
CA LEU A 178 6.01 -16.12 -3.96
C LEU A 178 6.89 -16.74 -5.05
N THR A 179 7.95 -16.04 -5.44
CA THR A 179 8.86 -16.42 -6.53
C THR A 179 9.94 -17.44 -6.13
N ASN A 180 10.19 -17.59 -4.83
CA ASN A 180 11.32 -18.32 -4.26
C ASN A 180 12.68 -17.78 -4.73
N SER A 181 12.86 -16.46 -4.76
CA SER A 181 14.12 -15.81 -5.19
C SER A 181 14.39 -14.51 -4.43
N PRO A 182 15.50 -14.37 -3.70
CA PRO A 182 15.85 -13.15 -2.96
C PRO A 182 16.52 -12.12 -3.88
N ASN A 183 15.74 -11.43 -4.71
CA ASN A 183 16.27 -10.40 -5.62
C ASN A 183 16.07 -8.98 -5.05
N PRO A 184 17.13 -8.28 -4.59
CA PRO A 184 17.00 -6.93 -4.00
C PRO A 184 16.45 -5.88 -4.98
N LYS A 185 16.55 -6.11 -6.29
CA LYS A 185 15.96 -5.18 -7.29
C LYS A 185 14.45 -5.06 -7.15
N TRP A 186 13.78 -6.08 -6.63
CA TRP A 186 12.35 -6.01 -6.38
C TRP A 186 11.98 -5.13 -5.20
N LEU A 187 12.85 -5.03 -4.20
CA LEU A 187 12.67 -4.08 -3.10
C LEU A 187 12.72 -2.64 -3.64
N TYR A 188 13.69 -2.32 -4.50
CA TYR A 188 13.72 -1.02 -5.19
C TYR A 188 12.52 -0.80 -6.11
N LEU A 189 12.12 -1.81 -6.87
CA LEU A 189 10.97 -1.68 -7.78
C LEU A 189 9.67 -1.40 -7.01
N LEU A 190 9.43 -2.05 -5.87
CA LEU A 190 8.26 -1.77 -5.04
C LEU A 190 8.39 -0.44 -4.30
N GLY A 191 9.57 -0.14 -3.76
CA GLY A 191 9.79 1.05 -2.92
C GLY A 191 9.93 2.36 -3.69
N LEU A 192 10.40 2.32 -4.94
CA LEU A 192 10.55 3.50 -5.82
C LEU A 192 9.43 3.59 -6.87
N TYR A 193 8.44 2.69 -6.83
CA TYR A 193 7.26 2.83 -7.67
C TYR A 193 6.53 4.13 -7.29
N PRO A 194 6.33 5.10 -8.20
CA PRO A 194 5.97 6.47 -7.81
C PRO A 194 4.72 6.55 -6.93
N SER A 195 3.62 5.87 -7.29
CA SER A 195 2.42 5.82 -6.44
C SER A 195 2.63 5.14 -5.09
N ILE A 196 3.46 4.08 -5.01
CA ILE A 196 3.76 3.42 -3.74
C ILE A 196 4.59 4.37 -2.88
N LEU A 197 5.65 4.94 -3.44
CA LEU A 197 6.56 5.85 -2.76
C LEU A 197 5.80 7.07 -2.21
N PHE A 198 4.92 7.65 -3.02
CA PHE A 198 4.13 8.82 -2.65
C PHE A 198 3.06 8.48 -1.62
N TRP A 199 2.07 7.64 -1.95
CA TRP A 199 0.90 7.44 -1.09
C TRP A 199 1.19 6.64 0.18
N SER A 200 2.27 5.85 0.25
CA SER A 200 2.72 5.23 1.51
C SER A 200 3.52 6.18 2.42
N SER A 201 3.71 7.45 2.02
CA SER A 201 4.45 8.44 2.81
C SER A 201 3.55 9.48 3.49
N ILE A 202 2.23 9.46 3.23
CA ILE A 202 1.31 10.49 3.72
C ILE A 202 1.03 10.32 5.22
N LEU A 203 0.63 11.40 5.90
CA LEU A 203 -0.03 11.30 7.19
C LEU A 203 -1.51 10.92 6.97
N GLY A 204 -1.90 9.69 7.32
CA GLY A 204 -3.30 9.28 7.24
C GLY A 204 -3.54 7.77 7.22
N LYS A 205 -4.73 7.39 6.75
CA LYS A 205 -5.21 6.00 6.76
C LYS A 205 -4.39 5.04 5.91
N ASP A 206 -3.83 5.52 4.80
CA ASP A 206 -3.31 4.66 3.74
C ASP A 206 -2.04 3.89 4.13
N PRO A 207 -1.01 4.46 4.79
CA PRO A 207 0.17 3.69 5.23
C PRO A 207 -0.16 2.58 6.24
N LEU A 208 -1.11 2.80 7.16
CA LEU A 208 -1.51 1.79 8.13
C LEU A 208 -2.30 0.64 7.49
N VAL A 209 -3.22 0.97 6.59
CA VAL A 209 -3.91 -0.04 5.77
C VAL A 209 -2.92 -0.83 4.94
N PHE A 210 -1.98 -0.14 4.30
CA PHE A 210 -0.92 -0.73 3.49
C PHE A 210 -0.05 -1.70 4.30
N LEU A 211 0.34 -1.32 5.52
CA LEU A 211 1.04 -2.21 6.45
C LEU A 211 0.17 -3.42 6.82
N GLY A 212 -1.10 -3.23 7.18
CA GLY A 212 -2.02 -4.33 7.53
C GLY A 212 -2.16 -5.36 6.41
N ILE A 213 -2.35 -4.91 5.16
CA ILE A 213 -2.42 -5.79 3.99
C ILE A 213 -1.07 -6.50 3.75
N SER A 214 0.06 -5.80 3.93
CA SER A 214 1.39 -6.43 3.75
C SER A 214 1.66 -7.54 4.78
N ILE A 215 1.27 -7.32 6.05
CA ILE A 215 1.35 -8.29 7.14
C ILE A 215 0.46 -9.50 6.83
N TYR A 216 -0.77 -9.25 6.39
CA TYR A 216 -1.71 -10.27 5.96
C TYR A 216 -1.15 -11.12 4.82
N CYS A 217 -0.71 -10.49 3.72
CA CYS A 217 -0.20 -11.20 2.54
C CYS A 217 1.02 -12.06 2.88
N TYR A 218 1.96 -11.50 3.66
CA TYR A 218 3.14 -12.22 4.12
C TYR A 218 2.76 -13.40 5.04
N GLY A 219 1.88 -13.17 6.02
CA GLY A 219 1.41 -14.19 6.96
C GLY A 219 0.71 -15.36 6.27
N VAL A 220 -0.25 -15.08 5.39
CA VAL A 220 -1.00 -16.11 4.65
C VAL A 220 -0.07 -16.95 3.78
N LEU A 221 0.79 -16.32 2.98
CA LEU A 221 1.66 -17.06 2.08
C LEU A 221 2.75 -17.84 2.84
N LYS A 222 3.27 -17.29 3.93
CA LYS A 222 4.27 -17.96 4.76
C LYS A 222 3.67 -19.13 5.53
N TRP A 223 2.45 -19.00 6.06
CA TRP A 223 1.69 -20.10 6.62
C TRP A 223 1.51 -21.21 5.57
N TYR A 224 1.02 -20.87 4.38
CA TYR A 224 0.83 -21.84 3.30
C TYR A 224 2.11 -22.60 2.93
N LYS A 225 3.25 -21.91 2.83
CA LYS A 225 4.52 -22.54 2.44
C LYS A 225 5.22 -23.32 3.56
N SER A 226 5.07 -22.90 4.81
CA SER A 226 5.80 -23.50 5.94
C SER A 226 4.95 -24.41 6.82
N GLN A 227 3.63 -24.36 6.70
CA GLN A 227 2.66 -25.04 7.59
C GLN A 227 2.82 -24.67 9.07
N ASN A 228 3.50 -23.56 9.38
CA ASN A 228 3.64 -23.06 10.74
C ASN A 228 2.46 -22.13 11.08
N TYR A 229 1.68 -22.51 12.09
CA TYR A 229 0.49 -21.81 12.53
C TYR A 229 0.76 -20.45 13.19
N SER A 230 1.99 -20.14 13.61
CA SER A 230 2.33 -18.80 14.12
C SER A 230 2.10 -17.70 13.08
N TYR A 231 2.19 -18.02 11.79
CA TYR A 231 1.92 -17.08 10.72
C TYR A 231 0.43 -16.82 10.48
N ILE A 232 -0.47 -17.65 11.02
CA ILE A 232 -1.90 -17.34 11.05
C ILE A 232 -2.15 -16.17 12.01
N VAL A 233 -1.50 -16.16 13.18
CA VAL A 233 -1.58 -15.02 14.13
C VAL A 233 -1.13 -13.74 13.45
N LEU A 234 -0.06 -13.81 12.67
CA LEU A 234 0.41 -12.68 11.87
C LEU A 234 -0.64 -12.25 10.83
N ALA A 235 -1.24 -13.19 10.10
CA ALA A 235 -2.30 -12.87 9.14
C ALA A 235 -3.52 -12.22 9.81
N ILE A 236 -3.94 -12.72 10.97
CA ILE A 236 -5.03 -12.14 11.78
C ILE A 236 -4.66 -10.72 12.23
N ALA A 237 -3.43 -10.50 12.71
CA ALA A 237 -2.98 -9.15 13.08
C ALA A 237 -3.04 -8.17 11.90
N GLY A 238 -2.69 -8.62 10.69
CA GLY A 238 -2.83 -7.83 9.47
C GLY A 238 -4.28 -7.47 9.15
N VAL A 239 -5.21 -8.43 9.27
CA VAL A 239 -6.64 -8.18 9.10
C VAL A 239 -7.16 -7.21 10.16
N LEU A 240 -6.83 -7.42 11.44
CA LEU A 240 -7.24 -6.55 12.54
C LEU A 240 -6.77 -5.11 12.34
N LEU A 241 -5.51 -4.92 11.94
CA LEU A 241 -4.97 -3.59 11.63
C LEU A 241 -5.70 -2.94 10.46
N ALA A 242 -6.03 -3.71 9.41
CA ALA A 242 -6.76 -3.23 8.26
C ALA A 242 -8.20 -2.82 8.62
N ILE A 243 -8.95 -3.67 9.32
CA ILE A 243 -10.34 -3.37 9.73
C ILE A 243 -10.44 -2.28 10.78
N PHE A 244 -9.39 -2.09 11.59
CA PHE A 244 -9.30 -0.96 12.51
C PHE A 244 -9.36 0.37 11.76
N ILE A 245 -8.88 0.44 10.51
CA ILE A 245 -8.94 1.66 9.72
C ILE A 245 -10.13 1.67 8.74
N ARG A 246 -10.45 0.52 8.13
CA ARG A 246 -11.53 0.37 7.14
C ARG A 246 -12.21 -0.99 7.27
N ILE A 247 -13.42 -1.02 7.81
CA ILE A 247 -14.14 -2.28 8.12
C ILE A 247 -14.31 -3.21 6.90
N TRP A 248 -14.56 -2.65 5.72
CA TRP A 248 -14.73 -3.42 4.48
C TRP A 248 -13.47 -4.18 4.02
N LEU A 249 -12.28 -3.87 4.58
CA LEU A 249 -11.09 -4.68 4.33
C LEU A 249 -11.22 -6.09 4.93
N GLY A 250 -12.10 -6.29 5.93
CA GLY A 250 -12.40 -7.62 6.44
C GLY A 250 -13.00 -8.51 5.36
N VAL A 251 -13.97 -7.98 4.59
CA VAL A 251 -14.57 -8.65 3.43
C VAL A 251 -13.50 -8.95 2.37
N ILE A 252 -12.68 -7.95 2.04
CA ILE A 252 -11.64 -8.06 1.00
C ILE A 252 -10.56 -9.09 1.34
N LEU A 253 -10.13 -9.15 2.60
CA LEU A 253 -9.03 -10.02 3.02
C LEU A 253 -9.49 -11.43 3.40
N LEU A 254 -10.72 -11.61 3.90
CA LEU A 254 -11.20 -12.93 4.32
C LEU A 254 -11.78 -13.75 3.16
N PHE A 255 -12.51 -13.13 2.23
CA PHE A 255 -13.14 -13.86 1.12
C PHE A 255 -12.14 -14.68 0.29
N PRO A 256 -10.96 -14.16 -0.10
CA PRO A 256 -10.00 -14.90 -0.91
C PRO A 256 -9.47 -16.18 -0.24
N LEU A 257 -9.55 -16.29 1.10
CA LEU A 257 -9.05 -17.45 1.84
C LEU A 257 -9.82 -18.74 1.51
N VAL A 258 -11.02 -18.63 0.92
CA VAL A 258 -11.80 -19.78 0.45
C VAL A 258 -11.01 -20.65 -0.53
N VAL A 259 -10.06 -20.06 -1.27
CA VAL A 259 -9.18 -20.78 -2.20
C VAL A 259 -8.35 -21.84 -1.47
N PHE A 260 -7.82 -21.54 -0.28
CA PHE A 260 -7.03 -22.51 0.48
C PHE A 260 -7.90 -23.65 1.01
N ALA A 261 -9.11 -23.34 1.48
CA ALA A 261 -10.06 -24.36 1.91
C ALA A 261 -10.37 -25.33 0.75
N VAL A 262 -10.78 -24.80 -0.41
CA VAL A 262 -11.23 -25.59 -1.56
C VAL A 262 -10.09 -26.35 -2.25
N VAL A 263 -8.95 -25.69 -2.50
CA VAL A 263 -7.90 -26.21 -3.38
C VAL A 263 -6.79 -26.94 -2.63
N SER A 264 -6.37 -26.43 -1.46
CA SER A 264 -5.19 -26.94 -0.76
C SER A 264 -5.49 -28.03 0.28
N THR A 265 -6.74 -28.17 0.68
CA THR A 265 -7.12 -29.06 1.79
C THR A 265 -7.47 -30.45 1.28
N ARG A 266 -6.70 -31.46 1.70
CA ARG A 266 -6.88 -32.86 1.28
C ARG A 266 -8.06 -33.55 1.96
N SER A 267 -8.20 -33.39 3.28
CA SER A 267 -9.29 -34.00 4.04
C SER A 267 -10.61 -33.30 3.74
N PHE A 268 -11.64 -34.08 3.39
CA PHE A 268 -12.99 -33.57 3.12
C PHE A 268 -13.58 -32.84 4.33
N ILE A 269 -13.41 -33.40 5.53
CA ILE A 269 -13.92 -32.78 6.78
C ILE A 269 -13.17 -31.47 7.05
N ALA A 270 -11.83 -31.47 6.96
CA ALA A 270 -11.05 -30.25 7.18
C ALA A 270 -11.39 -29.16 6.14
N ARG A 271 -11.67 -29.55 4.89
CA ARG A 271 -12.13 -28.65 3.84
C ARG A 271 -13.47 -28.03 4.20
N LEU A 272 -14.43 -28.84 4.64
CA LEU A 272 -15.76 -28.37 5.04
C LEU A 272 -15.67 -27.42 6.24
N VAL A 273 -14.86 -27.75 7.24
CA VAL A 273 -14.66 -26.91 8.43
C VAL A 273 -13.99 -25.58 8.06
N MET A 274 -12.91 -25.59 7.29
CA MET A 274 -12.23 -24.34 6.89
C MET A 274 -13.06 -23.49 5.94
N ALA A 275 -13.79 -24.10 5.00
CA ALA A 275 -14.72 -23.39 4.14
C ALA A 275 -15.86 -22.78 4.97
N GLY A 276 -16.47 -23.57 5.86
CA GLY A 276 -17.52 -23.10 6.77
C GLY A 276 -17.06 -21.94 7.65
N LEU A 277 -15.87 -22.03 8.25
CA LEU A 277 -15.29 -20.95 9.06
C LEU A 277 -15.02 -19.70 8.24
N THR A 278 -14.44 -19.85 7.04
CA THR A 278 -14.15 -18.71 6.16
C THR A 278 -15.43 -18.02 5.70
N VAL A 279 -16.45 -18.79 5.32
CA VAL A 279 -17.76 -18.27 4.92
C VAL A 279 -18.46 -17.61 6.10
N ALA A 280 -18.44 -18.22 7.29
CA ALA A 280 -19.04 -17.64 8.48
C ALA A 280 -18.39 -16.29 8.83
N LEU A 281 -17.05 -16.23 8.87
CA LEU A 281 -16.32 -14.98 9.12
C LEU A 281 -16.58 -13.93 8.03
N PHE A 282 -16.65 -14.35 6.77
CA PHE A 282 -17.01 -13.47 5.66
C PHE A 282 -18.42 -12.89 5.85
N LEU A 283 -19.42 -13.71 6.18
CA LEU A 283 -20.79 -13.24 6.42
C LEU A 283 -20.88 -12.29 7.61
N VAL A 284 -20.12 -12.54 8.69
CA VAL A 284 -20.02 -11.60 9.81
C VAL A 284 -19.45 -10.26 9.34
N MET A 285 -18.38 -10.27 8.52
CA MET A 285 -17.82 -9.02 7.97
C MET A 285 -18.76 -8.30 7.00
N VAL A 286 -19.54 -9.04 6.20
CA VAL A 286 -20.58 -8.46 5.34
C VAL A 286 -21.65 -7.79 6.19
N ASN A 287 -22.10 -8.43 7.27
CA ASN A 287 -23.07 -7.84 8.20
C ASN A 287 -22.53 -6.55 8.85
N GLN A 288 -21.28 -6.57 9.34
CA GLN A 288 -20.64 -5.37 9.91
C GLN A 288 -20.50 -4.25 8.87
N PHE A 289 -20.16 -4.59 7.62
CA PHE A 289 -20.11 -3.65 6.51
C PHE A 289 -21.47 -3.04 6.21
N SER A 290 -22.52 -3.86 6.11
CA SER A 290 -23.91 -3.40 5.92
C SER A 290 -24.36 -2.49 7.05
N SER A 291 -24.11 -2.85 8.32
CA SER A 291 -24.44 -2.01 9.47
C SER A 291 -23.69 -0.68 9.48
N TYR A 292 -22.41 -0.66 9.09
CA TYR A 292 -21.63 0.57 8.99
C TYR A 292 -22.22 1.56 7.99
N PHE A 293 -22.75 1.06 6.88
CA PHE A 293 -23.39 1.87 5.83
C PHE A 293 -24.90 2.03 6.02
N ALA A 294 -25.47 1.51 7.12
CA ALA A 294 -26.92 1.48 7.36
C ALA A 294 -27.73 0.91 6.18
N VAL A 295 -27.25 -0.19 5.60
CA VAL A 295 -27.87 -0.89 4.47
C VAL A 295 -28.61 -2.13 4.98
N GLU A 296 -29.93 -2.14 4.85
CA GLU A 296 -30.80 -3.25 5.24
C GLU A 296 -31.39 -3.99 4.04
N SER A 297 -31.45 -3.34 2.87
CA SER A 297 -31.99 -3.90 1.61
C SER A 297 -31.03 -3.78 0.42
N VAL A 298 -31.33 -4.49 -0.67
CA VAL A 298 -30.55 -4.40 -1.91
C VAL A 298 -30.75 -3.03 -2.58
N GLU A 299 -31.94 -2.46 -2.47
CA GLU A 299 -32.29 -1.13 -2.97
C GLU A 299 -31.50 -0.03 -2.23
N GLU A 300 -31.39 -0.14 -0.90
CA GLU A 300 -30.54 0.72 -0.08
C GLU A 300 -29.06 0.55 -0.40
N MET A 301 -28.61 -0.67 -0.69
CA MET A 301 -27.23 -0.92 -1.13
C MET A 301 -26.94 -0.16 -2.43
N VAL A 302 -27.82 -0.26 -3.43
CA VAL A 302 -27.66 0.42 -4.72
C VAL A 302 -27.62 1.94 -4.53
N SER A 303 -28.57 2.51 -3.78
CA SER A 303 -28.62 3.95 -3.54
C SER A 303 -27.44 4.47 -2.70
N THR A 304 -26.96 3.68 -1.74
CA THR A 304 -25.74 4.00 -0.97
C THR A 304 -24.52 4.00 -1.88
N VAL A 305 -24.36 2.99 -2.73
CA VAL A 305 -23.24 2.93 -3.68
C VAL A 305 -23.29 4.11 -4.66
N ASP A 306 -24.46 4.46 -5.19
CA ASP A 306 -24.64 5.64 -6.04
C ASP A 306 -24.23 6.92 -5.29
N THR A 307 -24.74 7.13 -4.09
CA THR A 307 -24.45 8.32 -3.27
C THR A 307 -22.96 8.44 -2.97
N LEU A 308 -22.31 7.34 -2.58
CA LEU A 308 -20.87 7.32 -2.30
C LEU A 308 -20.05 7.58 -3.56
N ALA A 309 -20.40 6.96 -4.69
CA ALA A 309 -19.70 7.16 -5.94
C ALA A 309 -19.85 8.62 -6.43
N GLN A 310 -21.06 9.17 -6.38
CA GLN A 310 -21.36 10.53 -6.82
C GLN A 310 -20.75 11.58 -5.88
N GLY A 311 -20.69 11.30 -4.58
CA GLY A 311 -20.00 12.15 -3.60
C GLY A 311 -18.49 12.24 -3.79
N GLN A 312 -17.87 11.30 -4.53
CA GLN A 312 -16.45 11.36 -4.88
C GLN A 312 -16.17 12.20 -6.14
N ALA A 313 -17.19 12.54 -6.94
CA ALA A 313 -17.06 13.33 -8.18
C ALA A 313 -16.76 14.81 -7.89
N THR A 314 -15.62 15.09 -7.27
CA THR A 314 -15.19 16.42 -6.83
C THR A 314 -13.77 16.76 -7.30
N GLY A 315 -13.49 18.06 -7.46
CA GLY A 315 -12.19 18.58 -7.87
C GLY A 315 -11.81 18.30 -9.32
N GLY A 316 -10.58 18.66 -9.70
CA GLY A 316 -10.07 18.55 -11.09
C GLY A 316 -9.78 17.13 -11.58
N SER A 317 -10.19 16.10 -10.85
CA SER A 317 -10.06 14.68 -11.23
C SER A 317 -11.40 13.94 -11.22
N ALA A 318 -12.50 14.67 -11.05
CA ALA A 318 -13.85 14.14 -11.14
C ALA A 318 -14.11 13.52 -12.52
N GLN A 319 -14.95 12.49 -12.56
CA GLN A 319 -15.39 11.82 -13.77
C GLN A 319 -16.90 11.67 -13.73
N ASP A 320 -17.53 11.90 -14.88
CA ASP A 320 -18.95 11.64 -15.05
C ASP A 320 -19.16 10.14 -15.23
N ILE A 321 -19.77 9.51 -14.22
CA ILE A 321 -20.18 8.10 -14.24
C ILE A 321 -21.71 8.01 -14.24
N PRO A 322 -22.29 6.95 -14.81
CA PRO A 322 -23.74 6.76 -14.78
C PRO A 322 -24.25 6.65 -13.34
N ARG A 323 -25.51 7.06 -13.14
CA ARG A 323 -26.24 6.82 -11.90
C ARG A 323 -26.67 5.35 -11.81
N PHE A 324 -26.74 4.82 -10.60
CA PHE A 324 -27.22 3.47 -10.33
C PHE A 324 -28.62 3.52 -9.70
N PHE A 325 -29.62 2.99 -10.40
CA PHE A 325 -30.99 2.90 -9.89
C PHE A 325 -31.35 1.46 -9.49
N ASN A 326 -30.63 0.48 -10.02
CA ASN A 326 -30.84 -0.93 -9.72
C ASN A 326 -29.53 -1.73 -9.86
N VAL A 327 -29.57 -3.01 -9.46
CA VAL A 327 -28.41 -3.92 -9.54
C VAL A 327 -27.93 -4.14 -10.99
N ARG A 328 -28.82 -4.08 -11.98
CA ARG A 328 -28.45 -4.27 -13.40
C ARG A 328 -27.53 -3.14 -13.89
N ASP A 329 -27.77 -1.91 -13.45
CA ASP A 329 -26.91 -0.76 -13.76
C ASP A 329 -25.50 -0.99 -13.21
N MET A 330 -25.41 -1.45 -11.95
CA MET A 330 -24.12 -1.78 -11.32
C MET A 330 -23.39 -2.91 -12.05
N ILE A 331 -24.10 -3.98 -12.42
CA ILE A 331 -23.51 -5.11 -13.18
C ILE A 331 -22.98 -4.65 -14.54
N THR A 332 -23.72 -3.77 -15.21
CA THR A 332 -23.33 -3.24 -16.53
C THR A 332 -22.12 -2.33 -16.43
N PHE A 333 -22.00 -1.54 -15.36
CA PHE A 333 -20.86 -0.68 -15.11
C PHE A 333 -19.63 -1.43 -14.54
N PHE A 334 -19.84 -2.59 -13.92
CA PHE A 334 -18.81 -3.32 -13.18
C PHE A 334 -17.50 -3.56 -13.96
N PRO A 335 -17.50 -3.97 -15.25
CA PRO A 335 -16.24 -4.14 -16.00
C PRO A 335 -15.45 -2.82 -16.15
N ILE A 336 -16.15 -1.70 -16.34
CA ILE A 336 -15.54 -0.36 -16.42
C ILE A 336 -14.99 0.03 -15.05
N ALA A 337 -15.71 -0.27 -13.98
CA ALA A 337 -15.28 0.00 -12.61
C ALA A 337 -13.99 -0.74 -12.25
N LEU A 338 -13.90 -2.03 -12.59
CA LEU A 338 -12.70 -2.86 -12.40
C LEU A 338 -11.51 -2.31 -13.19
N PHE A 339 -11.72 -1.98 -14.46
CA PHE A 339 -10.65 -1.42 -15.29
C PHE A 339 -10.19 -0.05 -14.77
N THR A 340 -11.13 0.81 -14.38
CA THR A 340 -10.83 2.16 -13.90
C THR A 340 -10.00 2.12 -12.61
N THR A 341 -10.42 1.34 -11.62
CA THR A 341 -9.71 1.29 -10.34
C THR A 341 -8.33 0.64 -10.44
N LEU A 342 -8.13 -0.30 -11.37
CA LEU A 342 -6.84 -0.97 -11.55
C LEU A 342 -5.89 -0.21 -12.49
N PHE A 343 -6.37 0.35 -13.59
CA PHE A 343 -5.53 0.81 -14.70
C PHE A 343 -5.75 2.24 -15.15
N ARG A 344 -6.75 2.98 -14.63
CA ARG A 344 -6.89 4.42 -14.91
C ARG A 344 -6.27 5.26 -13.78
N PRO A 345 -5.91 6.54 -14.04
CA PRO A 345 -5.92 7.23 -15.33
C PRO A 345 -4.92 6.65 -16.34
N LEU A 346 -5.22 6.78 -17.63
CA LEU A 346 -4.32 6.60 -18.76
C LEU A 346 -3.70 7.95 -19.17
N PRO A 347 -2.61 7.97 -19.97
CA PRO A 347 -1.97 9.20 -20.42
C PRO A 347 -2.98 10.12 -21.13
N GLY A 348 -3.05 11.38 -20.68
CA GLY A 348 -3.96 12.39 -21.22
C GLY A 348 -5.35 12.45 -20.56
N GLU A 349 -5.71 11.51 -19.68
CA GLU A 349 -7.01 11.58 -18.96
C GLU A 349 -7.00 12.64 -17.85
N LEU A 350 -5.83 12.90 -17.26
CA LEU A 350 -5.63 13.97 -16.27
C LEU A 350 -4.50 14.88 -16.74
N MET A 351 -4.83 16.13 -17.06
CA MET A 351 -3.89 17.11 -17.62
C MET A 351 -3.09 17.88 -16.56
N THR A 352 -3.01 17.36 -15.34
CA THR A 352 -2.15 17.89 -14.27
C THR A 352 -0.80 17.17 -14.29
N PRO A 353 0.30 17.80 -13.82
CA PRO A 353 1.61 17.13 -13.77
C PRO A 353 1.59 15.79 -13.02
N PHE A 354 0.92 15.74 -11.87
CA PHE A 354 0.71 14.49 -11.12
C PHE A 354 -0.16 13.48 -11.88
N GLY A 355 -1.20 13.97 -12.57
CA GLY A 355 -2.09 13.15 -13.40
C GLY A 355 -1.37 12.49 -14.58
N LEU A 356 -0.48 13.21 -15.26
CA LEU A 356 0.31 12.68 -16.37
C LEU A 356 1.30 11.62 -15.91
N LEU A 357 1.99 11.83 -14.77
CA LEU A 357 2.87 10.82 -14.19
C LEU A 357 2.11 9.56 -13.79
N ALA A 358 0.95 9.71 -13.15
CA ALA A 358 0.07 8.58 -12.82
C ALA A 358 -0.45 7.87 -14.09
N GLY A 359 -0.76 8.62 -15.14
CA GLY A 359 -1.18 8.10 -16.44
C GLY A 359 -0.12 7.21 -17.10
N ILE A 360 1.13 7.69 -17.13
CA ILE A 360 2.28 6.93 -17.66
C ILE A 360 2.51 5.66 -16.81
N GLU A 361 2.52 5.81 -15.49
CA GLU A 361 2.71 4.69 -14.56
C GLU A 361 1.68 3.58 -14.79
N ASN A 362 0.40 3.94 -14.88
CA ASN A 362 -0.69 2.99 -15.08
C ASN A 362 -0.69 2.37 -16.48
N PHE A 363 -0.31 3.13 -17.50
CA PHE A 363 -0.18 2.58 -18.85
C PHE A 363 0.94 1.54 -18.94
N LEU A 364 2.09 1.81 -18.31
CA LEU A 364 3.16 0.83 -18.19
C LEU A 364 2.70 -0.41 -17.41
N LEU A 365 2.01 -0.21 -16.29
CA LEU A 365 1.42 -1.31 -15.51
C LEU A 365 0.48 -2.17 -16.37
N LEU A 366 -0.40 -1.55 -17.16
CA LEU A 366 -1.31 -2.24 -18.07
C LEU A 366 -0.56 -3.03 -19.14
N ILE A 367 0.45 -2.44 -19.78
CA ILE A 367 1.29 -3.13 -20.77
C ILE A 367 1.96 -4.36 -20.15
N TYR A 368 2.59 -4.21 -18.99
CA TYR A 368 3.27 -5.32 -18.32
C TYR A 368 2.29 -6.39 -17.84
N PHE A 369 1.10 -5.99 -17.38
CA PHE A 369 0.03 -6.90 -16.97
C PHE A 369 -0.47 -7.74 -18.16
N VAL A 370 -0.82 -7.10 -19.28
CA VAL A 370 -1.25 -7.80 -20.50
C VAL A 370 -0.14 -8.71 -21.03
N ALA A 371 1.10 -8.24 -21.05
CA ALA A 371 2.25 -9.05 -21.48
C ALA A 371 2.49 -10.27 -20.58
N ALA A 372 2.31 -10.13 -19.26
CA ALA A 372 2.43 -11.22 -18.31
C ALA A 372 1.33 -12.27 -18.52
N ILE A 373 0.07 -11.84 -18.65
CA ILE A 373 -1.06 -12.75 -18.89
C ILE A 373 -0.87 -13.54 -20.19
N ARG A 374 -0.54 -12.87 -21.29
CA ARG A 374 -0.39 -13.51 -22.61
C ARG A 374 0.72 -14.56 -22.66
N ARG A 375 1.71 -14.48 -21.77
CA ARG A 375 2.84 -15.43 -21.69
C ARG A 375 2.64 -16.51 -20.62
N THR A 376 1.56 -16.44 -19.85
CA THR A 376 1.29 -17.36 -18.75
C THR A 376 0.60 -18.61 -19.25
N GLN A 377 1.05 -19.78 -18.78
CA GLN A 377 0.43 -21.06 -19.09
C GLN A 377 -0.77 -21.32 -18.18
N TRP A 378 -1.76 -22.08 -18.68
CA TRP A 378 -2.97 -22.40 -17.92
C TRP A 378 -2.68 -23.06 -16.55
N GLN A 379 -1.62 -23.86 -16.47
CA GLN A 379 -1.20 -24.54 -15.25
C GLN A 379 -0.85 -23.55 -14.12
N THR A 380 -0.23 -22.41 -14.46
CA THR A 380 0.15 -21.38 -13.48
C THR A 380 -1.08 -20.72 -12.86
N TRP A 381 -2.17 -20.54 -13.62
CA TRP A 381 -3.43 -20.00 -13.09
C TRP A 381 -4.13 -20.93 -12.10
N ARG A 382 -3.79 -22.23 -12.10
CA ARG A 382 -4.33 -23.23 -11.16
C ARG A 382 -3.53 -23.34 -9.87
N GLU A 383 -2.42 -22.62 -9.75
CA GLU A 383 -1.64 -22.59 -8.52
C GLU A 383 -2.41 -21.85 -7.42
N THR A 384 -2.50 -22.45 -6.23
CA THR A 384 -3.27 -21.88 -5.11
C THR A 384 -2.87 -20.43 -4.79
N PRO A 385 -1.57 -20.05 -4.69
CA PRO A 385 -1.19 -18.65 -4.44
C PRO A 385 -1.67 -17.69 -5.54
N VAL A 386 -1.67 -18.12 -6.80
CA VAL A 386 -2.13 -17.29 -7.93
C VAL A 386 -3.64 -17.09 -7.86
N MET A 387 -4.40 -18.15 -7.63
CA MET A 387 -5.86 -18.07 -7.48
C MET A 387 -6.26 -17.15 -6.32
N TRP A 388 -5.59 -17.28 -5.16
CA TRP A 388 -5.82 -16.43 -4.00
C TRP A 388 -5.48 -14.95 -4.28
N ILE A 389 -4.35 -14.67 -4.92
CA ILE A 389 -3.96 -13.30 -5.30
C ILE A 389 -4.95 -12.69 -6.28
N VAL A 390 -5.36 -13.44 -7.32
CA VAL A 390 -6.34 -12.97 -8.31
C VAL A 390 -7.67 -12.66 -7.62
N LEU A 391 -8.14 -13.57 -6.76
CA LEU A 391 -9.39 -13.36 -6.03
C LEU A 391 -9.30 -12.14 -5.10
N LEU A 392 -8.17 -11.95 -4.40
CA LEU A 392 -7.91 -10.77 -3.57
C LEU A 392 -7.98 -9.47 -4.39
N ILE A 393 -7.31 -9.42 -5.55
CA ILE A 393 -7.33 -8.25 -6.43
C ILE A 393 -8.75 -7.98 -6.92
N LEU A 394 -9.48 -9.01 -7.36
CA LEU A 394 -10.83 -8.87 -7.89
C LEU A 394 -11.82 -8.43 -6.80
N THR A 395 -11.76 -9.00 -5.59
CA THR A 395 -12.64 -8.58 -4.49
C THR A 395 -12.35 -7.15 -4.05
N TRP A 396 -11.08 -6.76 -3.96
CA TRP A 396 -10.71 -5.36 -3.69
C TRP A 396 -11.25 -4.42 -4.77
N ALA A 397 -11.00 -4.74 -6.04
CA ALA A 397 -11.43 -3.93 -7.17
C ALA A 397 -12.96 -3.88 -7.29
N SER A 398 -13.67 -4.91 -6.85
CA SER A 398 -15.14 -4.93 -6.86
C SER A 398 -15.74 -3.92 -5.90
N LEU A 399 -15.17 -3.76 -4.71
CA LEU A 399 -15.66 -2.79 -3.72
C LEU A 399 -15.17 -1.37 -4.03
N TYR A 400 -13.89 -1.20 -4.35
CA TYR A 400 -13.31 0.12 -4.64
C TYR A 400 -13.63 0.63 -6.05
N GLY A 401 -13.99 -0.24 -6.98
CA GLY A 401 -14.31 0.11 -8.36
C GLY A 401 -15.43 1.14 -8.44
N PHE A 402 -16.55 0.89 -7.78
CA PHE A 402 -17.69 1.82 -7.79
C PHE A 402 -17.37 3.15 -7.12
N PHE A 403 -16.65 3.11 -5.99
CA PHE A 403 -16.33 4.30 -5.22
C PHE A 403 -15.29 5.20 -5.90
N SER A 404 -14.28 4.61 -6.55
CA SER A 404 -13.16 5.37 -7.10
C SER A 404 -13.33 5.78 -8.56
N SER A 405 -14.30 5.21 -9.29
CA SER A 405 -14.44 5.48 -10.73
C SER A 405 -14.87 6.90 -11.07
N SER A 406 -15.54 7.58 -10.15
CA SER A 406 -15.93 8.99 -10.26
C SER A 406 -14.79 9.96 -9.94
N ASN A 407 -13.63 9.48 -9.48
CA ASN A 407 -12.47 10.32 -9.19
C ASN A 407 -11.15 9.60 -9.44
N LEU A 408 -10.48 9.94 -10.54
CA LEU A 408 -9.24 9.27 -10.94
C LEU A 408 -8.07 9.53 -9.97
N GLY A 409 -8.08 10.67 -9.26
CA GLY A 409 -7.09 10.94 -8.20
C GLY A 409 -7.27 10.00 -7.01
N ALA A 410 -8.53 9.79 -6.59
CA ALA A 410 -8.87 8.83 -5.54
C ALA A 410 -8.54 7.39 -5.98
N ALA A 411 -8.80 7.03 -7.24
CA ALA A 411 -8.44 5.72 -7.79
C ALA A 411 -6.94 5.45 -7.69
N VAL A 412 -6.08 6.40 -8.06
CA VAL A 412 -4.61 6.27 -7.92
C VAL A 412 -4.22 6.06 -6.45
N ARG A 413 -4.78 6.85 -5.54
CA ARG A 413 -4.47 6.76 -4.10
C ARG A 413 -4.90 5.42 -3.50
N PHE A 414 -6.15 5.00 -3.70
CA PHE A 414 -6.65 3.75 -3.10
C PHE A 414 -5.97 2.51 -3.67
N LYS A 415 -5.56 2.55 -4.94
CA LYS A 415 -4.80 1.47 -5.58
C LYS A 415 -3.54 1.09 -4.82
N LEU A 416 -2.94 2.01 -4.04
CA LEU A 416 -1.82 1.71 -3.13
C LEU A 416 -2.04 0.40 -2.34
N GLN A 417 -3.28 0.15 -1.89
CA GLN A 417 -3.63 -1.00 -1.06
C GLN A 417 -3.35 -2.35 -1.74
N ILE A 418 -3.53 -2.43 -3.05
CA ILE A 418 -3.39 -3.68 -3.82
C ILE A 418 -2.24 -3.66 -4.83
N LEU A 419 -1.71 -2.48 -5.15
CA LEU A 419 -0.69 -2.28 -6.17
C LEU A 419 0.56 -3.16 -5.98
N PRO A 420 1.13 -3.34 -4.77
CA PRO A 420 2.25 -4.27 -4.58
C PRO A 420 1.87 -5.73 -4.85
N VAL A 421 0.63 -6.12 -4.56
CA VAL A 421 0.10 -7.46 -4.82
C VAL A 421 -0.05 -7.68 -6.33
N LEU A 422 -0.59 -6.69 -7.05
CA LEU A 422 -0.70 -6.70 -8.51
C LEU A 422 0.69 -6.76 -9.18
N LEU A 423 1.63 -5.92 -8.74
CA LEU A 423 3.02 -5.98 -9.22
C LEU A 423 3.67 -7.33 -8.92
N SER A 424 3.43 -7.88 -7.73
CA SER A 424 3.94 -9.20 -7.34
C SER A 424 3.38 -10.31 -8.23
N LEU A 425 2.09 -10.25 -8.58
CA LEU A 425 1.48 -11.17 -9.54
C LEU A 425 2.16 -11.06 -10.91
N VAL A 426 2.29 -9.85 -11.46
CA VAL A 426 2.94 -9.62 -12.77
C VAL A 426 4.37 -10.16 -12.80
N ILE A 427 5.15 -9.89 -11.75
CA ILE A 427 6.52 -10.38 -11.61
C ILE A 427 6.54 -11.91 -11.52
N TYR A 428 5.67 -12.49 -10.70
CA TYR A 428 5.59 -13.94 -10.53
C TYR A 428 5.27 -14.65 -11.84
N LEU A 429 4.22 -14.22 -12.54
CA LEU A 429 3.81 -14.78 -13.82
C LEU A 429 4.94 -14.74 -14.85
N ARG A 430 5.70 -13.63 -14.89
CA ARG A 430 6.88 -13.50 -15.76
C ARG A 430 7.98 -14.48 -15.36
N VAL A 431 8.33 -14.56 -14.08
CA VAL A 431 9.38 -15.45 -13.58
C VAL A 431 9.06 -16.91 -13.90
N VAL A 432 7.81 -17.33 -13.70
CA VAL A 432 7.36 -18.70 -13.99
C VAL A 432 7.38 -18.99 -15.49
N SER A 433 6.91 -18.05 -16.32
CA SER A 433 6.96 -18.19 -17.79
C SER A 433 8.39 -18.38 -18.31
N GLU A 434 9.35 -17.60 -17.81
CA GLU A 434 10.76 -17.76 -18.20
C GLU A 434 11.36 -19.10 -17.73
N ARG A 435 11.01 -19.57 -16.53
CA ARG A 435 11.41 -20.91 -16.06
C ARG A 435 10.90 -22.02 -16.98
N HIS A 436 9.64 -21.94 -17.42
CA HIS A 436 9.07 -22.92 -18.35
C HIS A 436 9.76 -22.90 -19.72
N LYS A 437 10.15 -21.74 -20.24
CA LYS A 437 10.91 -21.65 -21.50
C LYS A 437 12.28 -22.30 -21.39
N ILE A 438 13.02 -22.03 -20.32
CA ILE A 438 14.33 -22.63 -20.06
C ILE A 438 14.21 -24.14 -19.91
N ALA A 439 13.20 -24.62 -19.17
CA ALA A 439 12.96 -26.05 -19.01
C ALA A 439 12.70 -26.76 -20.35
N LYS A 440 11.87 -26.17 -21.23
CA LYS A 440 11.63 -26.70 -22.58
C LYS A 440 12.90 -26.71 -23.42
N SER A 441 13.67 -25.61 -23.42
CA SER A 441 14.93 -25.52 -24.17
C SER A 441 15.93 -26.60 -23.72
N ASN A 442 16.06 -26.83 -22.42
CA ASN A 442 16.95 -27.87 -21.88
C ASN A 442 16.45 -29.28 -22.22
N GLN A 443 15.14 -29.50 -22.29
CA GLN A 443 14.57 -30.77 -22.72
C GLN A 443 14.88 -31.06 -24.20
N TYR A 444 14.71 -30.09 -25.10
CA TYR A 444 15.08 -30.26 -26.51
C TYR A 444 16.56 -30.61 -26.72
N VAL A 445 17.47 -30.00 -25.94
CA VAL A 445 18.91 -30.33 -25.99
C VAL A 445 19.16 -31.76 -25.51
N ARG A 446 18.45 -32.22 -24.46
CA ARG A 446 18.56 -33.59 -23.96
C ARG A 446 17.98 -34.63 -24.91
N ASP A 447 16.92 -34.29 -25.63
CA ASP A 447 16.28 -35.22 -26.58
C ASP A 447 17.07 -35.30 -27.91
N PHE A 448 17.97 -34.34 -28.17
CA PHE A 448 18.83 -34.29 -29.37
C PHE A 448 20.20 -34.97 -29.18
N LEU A 449 20.71 -35.04 -27.94
CA LEU A 449 21.92 -35.76 -27.56
C LEU A 449 21.62 -37.22 -27.24
#